data_AF-A0A1F7LC31-F1
#
_entry.id   AF-A0A1F7LC31-F1
#
_cell.length_a   1.000
_cell.length_b   1.000
_cell.length_c   1.000
_cell.angle_alpha   90.00
_cell.angle_beta   90.00
_cell.angle_gamma   90.00
#
_symmetry.space_group_name_H-M   'P 1'
#
loop_
_entity.id
_entity.type
_entity.pdbx_description
1 polymer ?
#
loop_
_entity_poly.entity_id
_entity_poly.type
_entity_poly.pdbx_seq_one_letter_code
_entity_poly.pdbx_strand_id
1 'polypeptide(L)'
;MGALLVVEAGAQSDGSMSIAAYKGLAQRSPVLALCMLLFLLSLGGIPFVAGFWAKLYVFWAAAEQGMYWLVLVGAVLTVVALFYYLLVAKRMYIDAPERSGPVVVSPLLGLSILICTAGVVGMGVYPKPFV
;
A
#
# COMPACT_ATOMS: atom_id res chain seq x y z
N MET A 1 2.80 -1.18 8.36
CA MET A 1 1.97 -0.50 9.38
C MET A 1 1.02 0.54 8.77
N GLY A 2 1.47 1.42 7.86
CA GLY A 2 0.61 2.44 7.24
C GLY A 2 -0.74 1.95 6.67
N ALA A 3 -0.75 0.86 5.89
CA ALA A 3 -2.00 0.29 5.36
C ALA A 3 -2.99 -0.16 6.46
N LEU A 4 -2.48 -0.68 7.58
CA LEU A 4 -3.32 -1.10 8.71
C LEU A 4 -3.95 0.10 9.42
N LEU A 5 -3.24 1.22 9.51
CA LEU A 5 -3.78 2.47 10.06
C LEU A 5 -4.93 3.01 9.18
N VAL A 6 -4.81 2.89 7.86
CA VAL A 6 -5.91 3.25 6.95
C VAL A 6 -7.09 2.29 7.10
N VAL A 7 -6.81 1.00 7.31
CA VAL A 7 -7.85 0.00 7.59
C VAL A 7 -8.59 0.35 8.88
N GLU A 8 -7.87 0.72 9.93
CA GLU A 8 -8.41 1.15 11.22
C GLU A 8 -9.25 2.43 11.09
N ALA A 9 -8.78 3.42 10.33
CA ALA A 9 -9.54 4.64 10.05
C ALA A 9 -10.90 4.32 9.39
N GLY A 10 -10.89 3.41 8.41
CA GLY A 10 -12.11 2.91 7.77
C GLY A 10 -13.00 2.18 8.78
N ALA A 11 -12.45 1.26 9.54
CA ALA A 11 -13.18 0.44 10.52
C ALA A 11 -13.84 1.27 11.63
N GLN A 12 -13.17 2.32 12.14
CA GLN A 12 -13.75 3.23 13.13
C GLN A 12 -14.95 4.01 12.57
N SER A 13 -14.88 4.40 11.29
CA SER A 13 -15.96 5.16 10.64
C SER A 13 -17.15 4.29 10.21
N ASP A 14 -16.89 3.05 9.81
CA ASP A 14 -17.88 2.16 9.19
C ASP A 14 -18.33 1.02 10.14
N GLY A 15 -17.70 0.84 11.30
CA GLY A 15 -18.02 -0.23 12.26
C GLY A 15 -17.82 -1.65 11.70
N SER A 16 -17.11 -1.79 10.58
CA SER A 16 -16.88 -3.07 9.89
C SER A 16 -15.47 -3.09 9.29
N MET A 17 -14.78 -4.22 9.42
CA MET A 17 -13.46 -4.48 8.84
C MET A 17 -13.54 -5.15 7.46
N SER A 18 -14.74 -5.18 6.87
CA SER A 18 -14.99 -5.82 5.58
C SER A 18 -14.28 -5.10 4.43
N ILE A 19 -13.77 -5.87 3.46
CA ILE A 19 -13.25 -5.33 2.19
C ILE A 19 -14.29 -4.46 1.47
N ALA A 20 -15.59 -4.72 1.69
CA ALA A 20 -16.68 -3.94 1.12
C ALA A 20 -16.69 -2.48 1.62
N ALA A 21 -16.20 -2.20 2.83
CA ALA A 21 -16.12 -0.85 3.39
C ALA A 21 -15.19 0.08 2.60
N TYR A 22 -14.26 -0.48 1.80
CA TYR A 22 -13.34 0.30 0.98
C TYR A 22 -13.92 0.69 -0.38
N LYS A 23 -15.10 0.20 -0.76
CA LYS A 23 -15.72 0.58 -2.05
C LYS A 23 -16.00 2.08 -2.09
N GLY A 24 -15.55 2.72 -3.16
CA GLY A 24 -15.72 4.16 -3.34
C GLY A 24 -15.02 5.03 -2.30
N LEU A 25 -13.99 4.51 -1.59
CA LEU A 25 -13.25 5.27 -0.59
C LEU A 25 -12.67 6.57 -1.16
N ALA A 26 -12.25 6.57 -2.43
CA ALA A 26 -11.72 7.77 -3.09
C ALA A 26 -12.75 8.91 -3.17
N GLN A 27 -14.05 8.59 -3.22
CA GLN A 27 -15.14 9.57 -3.27
C GLN A 27 -15.48 10.12 -1.88
N ARG A 28 -15.26 9.32 -0.82
CA ARG A 28 -15.51 9.70 0.58
C ARG A 28 -14.32 10.44 1.22
N SER A 29 -13.10 10.02 0.91
CA SER A 29 -11.86 10.59 1.41
C SER A 29 -10.70 10.34 0.42
N PRO A 30 -10.49 11.25 -0.55
CA PRO A 30 -9.50 11.05 -1.63
C PRO A 30 -8.06 10.95 -1.10
N VAL A 31 -7.74 11.67 -0.03
CA VAL A 31 -6.40 11.64 0.59
C VAL A 31 -6.14 10.28 1.24
N LEU A 32 -7.13 9.74 1.96
CA LEU A 32 -6.98 8.44 2.62
C LEU A 32 -6.87 7.31 1.58
N ALA A 33 -7.64 7.38 0.50
CA ALA A 33 -7.55 6.46 -0.63
C ALA A 33 -6.16 6.52 -1.30
N LEU A 34 -5.59 7.71 -1.48
CA LEU A 34 -4.24 7.89 -2.02
C LEU A 34 -3.17 7.30 -1.11
N CYS A 35 -3.24 7.56 0.20
CA CYS A 35 -2.32 6.95 1.17
C CYS A 35 -2.39 5.41 1.14
N MET A 36 -3.61 4.85 1.14
CA MET A 36 -3.81 3.40 1.03
C MET A 36 -3.23 2.85 -0.27
N LEU A 37 -3.47 3.53 -1.39
CA LEU A 37 -2.90 3.17 -2.69
C LEU A 37 -1.37 3.13 -2.60
N LEU A 38 -0.72 4.18 -2.12
CA LEU A 38 0.74 4.23 -1.98
C LEU A 38 1.29 3.08 -1.12
N PHE A 39 0.61 2.73 -0.03
CA PHE A 39 0.99 1.58 0.79
C PHE A 39 0.83 0.24 0.05
N LEU A 40 -0.27 0.06 -0.68
CA LEU A 40 -0.52 -1.15 -1.48
C LEU A 40 0.50 -1.28 -2.62
N LEU A 41 0.85 -0.18 -3.30
CA LEU A 41 1.89 -0.18 -4.34
C LEU A 41 3.28 -0.46 -3.73
N SER A 42 3.56 0.04 -2.53
CA SER A 42 4.78 -0.28 -1.77
C SER A 42 4.88 -1.75 -1.44
N LEU A 43 3.81 -2.38 -0.96
CA LEU A 43 3.76 -3.83 -0.76
C LEU A 43 3.89 -4.60 -2.08
N GLY A 44 3.31 -4.08 -3.16
CA GLY A 44 3.44 -4.61 -4.51
C GLY A 44 4.86 -4.51 -5.06
N GLY A 45 5.63 -3.52 -4.61
CA GLY A 45 6.99 -3.27 -5.11
C GLY A 45 6.98 -2.63 -6.49
N ILE A 46 6.14 -1.62 -6.73
CA ILE A 46 6.23 -0.81 -7.95
C ILE A 46 7.50 0.05 -7.89
N PRO A 47 8.19 0.33 -9.01
CA PRO A 47 9.23 1.36 -9.02
C PRO A 47 8.74 2.67 -8.38
N PHE A 48 9.62 3.40 -7.69
CA PHE A 48 9.34 4.64 -6.93
C PHE A 48 8.78 4.52 -5.50
N VAL A 49 8.56 3.30 -4.98
CA VAL A 49 8.18 3.09 -3.57
C VAL A 49 9.22 2.25 -2.82
N ALA A 50 9.35 2.46 -1.51
CA ALA A 50 10.36 1.81 -0.67
C ALA A 50 10.38 0.27 -0.81
N GLY A 51 9.21 -0.38 -0.93
CA GLY A 51 9.13 -1.83 -1.02
C GLY A 51 9.70 -2.43 -2.31
N PHE A 52 9.89 -1.65 -3.38
CA PHE A 52 10.61 -2.10 -4.57
C PHE A 52 12.10 -2.32 -4.29
N TRP A 53 12.75 -1.33 -3.67
CA TRP A 53 14.16 -1.42 -3.30
C TRP A 53 14.41 -2.61 -2.39
N ALA A 54 13.58 -2.78 -1.35
CA ALA A 54 13.69 -3.91 -0.44
C ALA A 54 13.69 -5.27 -1.17
N LYS A 55 12.75 -5.49 -2.10
CA LYS A 55 12.70 -6.73 -2.89
C LYS A 55 13.88 -6.87 -3.84
N LEU A 56 14.28 -5.78 -4.50
CA LEU A 56 15.38 -5.80 -5.45
C LEU A 56 16.70 -6.17 -4.78
N TYR A 57 16.97 -5.66 -3.57
CA TYR A 57 18.16 -6.05 -2.80
C TYR A 57 18.14 -7.52 -2.37
N VAL A 58 16.98 -8.03 -1.95
CA VAL A 58 16.84 -9.46 -1.61
C VAL A 58 17.08 -10.34 -2.85
N PHE A 59 16.54 -9.97 -4.00
CA PHE A 59 16.76 -10.69 -5.26
C PHE A 59 18.20 -10.58 -5.75
N TRP A 60 18.83 -9.42 -5.59
CA TRP A 60 20.24 -9.21 -5.91
C TRP A 60 21.13 -10.13 -5.07
N ALA A 61 20.95 -10.13 -3.75
CA ALA A 61 21.71 -10.99 -2.84
C ALA A 61 21.52 -12.49 -3.15
N ALA A 62 20.30 -12.91 -3.51
CA ALA A 62 20.04 -14.28 -3.93
C ALA A 62 20.69 -14.62 -5.28
N ALA A 63 20.69 -13.68 -6.22
CA ALA A 63 21.32 -13.84 -7.54
C ALA A 63 22.85 -13.95 -7.44
N GLU A 64 23.49 -13.17 -6.57
CA GLU A 64 24.95 -13.25 -6.31
C GLU A 64 25.36 -14.62 -5.77
N GLN A 65 24.48 -15.30 -5.03
CA GLN A 65 24.67 -16.66 -4.55
C GLN A 65 24.25 -17.74 -5.58
N GLY A 66 23.94 -17.34 -6.83
CA GLY A 66 23.50 -18.25 -7.90
C GLY A 66 22.10 -18.84 -7.71
N MET A 67 21.30 -18.34 -6.76
CA MET A 67 19.97 -18.86 -6.44
C MET A 67 18.89 -18.32 -7.38
N TYR A 68 19.12 -18.41 -8.69
CA TYR A 68 18.23 -17.83 -9.72
C TYR A 68 16.81 -18.38 -9.66
N TRP A 69 16.63 -19.63 -9.22
CA TRP A 69 15.31 -20.23 -9.03
C TRP A 69 14.48 -19.48 -7.97
N LEU A 70 15.08 -19.09 -6.84
CA LEU A 70 14.39 -18.30 -5.81
C LEU A 70 14.03 -16.91 -6.33
N VAL A 71 14.92 -16.29 -7.11
CA VAL A 71 14.67 -14.99 -7.74
C VAL A 71 13.44 -15.07 -8.65
N LEU A 72 13.36 -16.10 -9.49
CA LEU A 72 12.23 -16.32 -10.39
C LEU A 72 10.90 -16.50 -9.62
N VAL A 73 10.90 -17.40 -8.62
CA VAL A 73 9.70 -17.65 -7.80
C VAL A 73 9.28 -16.38 -7.05
N GLY A 74 10.24 -15.64 -6.46
CA GLY A 74 9.97 -14.39 -5.76
C GLY A 74 9.42 -13.30 -6.69
N ALA A 75 9.92 -13.21 -7.91
CA ALA A 75 9.42 -12.28 -8.92
C ALA A 75 7.97 -12.62 -9.32
N VAL A 76 7.67 -13.90 -9.58
CA VAL A 76 6.30 -14.34 -9.92
C VAL A 76 5.33 -14.07 -8.76
N LEU A 77 5.69 -14.43 -7.53
CA LEU A 77 4.88 -14.15 -6.35
C LEU A 77 4.61 -12.65 -6.16
N THR A 78 5.60 -11.81 -6.49
CA THR A 78 5.45 -10.36 -6.46
C THR A 78 4.42 -9.86 -7.47
N VAL A 79 4.44 -10.39 -8.70
CA VAL A 79 3.44 -10.06 -9.73
C VAL A 79 2.04 -10.50 -9.30
N VAL A 80 1.90 -11.70 -8.75
CA VAL A 80 0.63 -12.21 -8.23
C VAL A 80 0.11 -11.33 -7.09
N ALA A 81 0.96 -10.96 -6.13
CA ALA A 81 0.60 -10.06 -5.04
C ALA A 81 0.15 -8.68 -5.56
N LEU A 82 0.88 -8.12 -6.54
CA LEU A 82 0.54 -6.85 -7.16
C LEU A 82 -0.85 -6.88 -7.80
N PHE A 83 -1.21 -7.97 -8.49
CA PHE A 83 -2.56 -8.13 -9.04
C PHE A 83 -3.65 -8.02 -7.96
N TYR A 84 -3.48 -8.70 -6.82
CA TYR A 84 -4.44 -8.61 -5.71
C TYR A 84 -4.50 -7.20 -5.10
N TYR A 85 -3.37 -6.51 -4.98
CA TYR A 85 -3.33 -5.14 -4.45
C TYR A 85 -4.00 -4.13 -5.38
N LEU A 86 -3.79 -4.27 -6.70
CA LEU A 86 -4.48 -3.46 -7.70
C LEU A 86 -5.98 -3.73 -7.71
N LEU A 87 -6.42 -4.95 -7.42
CA LEU A 87 -7.84 -5.26 -7.30
C LEU A 87 -8.48 -4.52 -6.12
N VAL A 88 -7.78 -4.38 -4.99
CA VAL A 88 -8.25 -3.55 -3.86
C VAL A 88 -8.29 -2.08 -4.26
N ALA A 89 -7.22 -1.56 -4.89
CA ALA A 89 -7.18 -0.20 -5.38
C ALA A 89 -8.32 0.11 -6.38
N LYS A 90 -8.59 -0.82 -7.30
CA LYS A 90 -9.70 -0.73 -8.24
C LYS A 90 -11.03 -0.53 -7.52
N ARG A 91 -11.31 -1.35 -6.49
CA ARG A 91 -12.56 -1.21 -5.70
C ARG A 91 -12.65 0.13 -4.98
N MET A 92 -11.53 0.68 -4.51
CA MET A 92 -11.51 2.00 -3.85
C MET A 92 -11.85 3.17 -4.77
N TYR A 93 -11.44 3.10 -6.04
CA TYR A 93 -11.56 4.21 -6.98
C TYR A 93 -12.71 4.07 -7.98
N ILE A 94 -13.05 2.84 -8.39
CA ILE A 94 -14.01 2.59 -9.47
C ILE A 94 -15.41 2.23 -8.94
N ASP A 95 -15.48 1.40 -7.89
CA ASP A 95 -16.77 0.94 -7.40
C ASP A 95 -17.55 2.08 -6.71
N ALA A 96 -18.87 2.06 -6.82
CA ALA A 96 -19.73 3.00 -6.12
C ALA A 96 -19.65 2.78 -4.59
N PRO A 97 -19.69 3.85 -3.78
CA PRO A 97 -19.63 3.76 -2.35
C PRO A 97 -20.89 3.08 -1.82
N GLU A 98 -20.72 1.98 -1.09
CA GLU A 98 -21.86 1.31 -0.43
C GLU A 98 -22.43 2.13 0.73
N ARG A 99 -21.66 3.09 1.26
CA ARG A 99 -22.08 3.97 2.36
C ARG A 99 -21.82 5.43 2.06
N SER A 100 -22.79 6.25 2.46
CA SER A 100 -22.77 7.70 2.28
C SER A 100 -22.20 8.37 3.54
N GLY A 101 -21.21 9.26 3.38
CA GLY A 101 -20.67 10.08 4.45
C GLY A 101 -19.14 10.14 4.48
N PRO A 102 -18.53 11.25 4.94
CA PRO A 102 -17.08 11.37 5.02
C PRO A 102 -16.48 10.39 6.03
N VAL A 103 -15.27 9.89 5.76
CA VAL A 103 -14.53 9.08 6.74
C VAL A 103 -13.93 10.02 7.79
N VAL A 104 -14.38 9.89 9.03
CA VAL A 104 -13.86 10.68 10.15
C VAL A 104 -12.55 10.06 10.62
N VAL A 105 -11.46 10.83 10.54
CA VAL A 105 -10.12 10.39 10.93
C VAL A 105 -9.67 11.25 12.11
N SER A 106 -9.26 10.60 13.22
CA SER A 106 -8.66 11.31 14.34
C SER A 106 -7.37 12.02 13.88
N PRO A 107 -7.09 13.28 14.32
CA PRO A 107 -5.90 14.02 13.90
C PRO A 107 -4.60 13.27 14.14
N LEU A 108 -4.49 12.53 15.25
CA LEU A 108 -3.31 11.74 15.58
C LEU A 108 -3.11 10.60 14.57
N LEU A 109 -4.19 9.89 14.23
CA LEU A 109 -4.16 8.78 13.28
C LEU A 109 -3.85 9.28 11.86
N GLY A 110 -4.42 10.42 11.48
CA GLY A 110 -4.10 11.11 10.22
C GLY A 110 -2.62 11.50 10.12
N LEU A 111 -2.05 12.03 11.20
CA LEU A 111 -0.62 12.37 11.26
C LEU A 111 0.26 11.11 11.14
N SER A 112 -0.09 10.02 11.83
CA SER A 112 0.65 8.75 11.72
C SER A 112 0.61 8.19 10.30
N ILE A 113 -0.53 8.25 9.62
CA ILE A 113 -0.67 7.86 8.21
C ILE A 113 0.21 8.74 7.32
N LEU A 114 0.20 10.05 7.55
CA LEU A 114 0.99 11.00 6.77
C LEU A 114 2.50 10.73 6.91
N ILE A 115 2.97 10.55 8.14
CA ILE A 115 4.38 10.23 8.44
C ILE A 115 4.79 8.93 7.74
N CYS A 116 3.96 7.88 7.85
CA CYS A 116 4.21 6.61 7.17
C CYS A 116 4.24 6.76 5.64
N THR A 117 3.32 7.56 5.08
CA THR A 117 3.24 7.81 3.63
C THR A 117 4.48 8.56 3.15
N ALA A 118 4.87 9.62 3.87
CA ALA A 118 6.07 10.39 3.58
C ALA A 118 7.33 9.52 3.64
N GLY A 119 7.44 8.62 4.63
CA GLY A 119 8.54 7.65 4.72
C GLY A 119 8.61 6.72 3.51
N VAL A 120 7.48 6.13 3.10
CA VAL A 120 7.41 5.21 1.94
C VAL A 120 7.78 5.89 0.63
N VAL A 121 7.30 7.11 0.41
CA VAL A 121 7.59 7.89 -0.81
C VAL A 121 9.02 8.43 -0.77
N GLY A 122 9.45 8.99 0.36
CA GLY A 122 10.80 9.53 0.55
C GLY A 122 11.87 8.48 0.32
N MET A 123 11.74 7.31 0.94
CA MET A 123 12.66 6.18 0.71
C MET A 123 12.57 5.62 -0.71
N GLY A 124 11.39 5.67 -1.35
CA GLY A 124 11.21 5.20 -2.72
C GLY A 124 11.93 6.08 -3.76
N VAL A 125 11.84 7.40 -3.61
CA VAL A 125 12.44 8.39 -4.52
C VAL A 125 13.93 8.59 -4.22
N TYR A 126 14.32 8.58 -2.94
CA TYR A 126 15.69 8.81 -2.52
C TYR A 126 16.20 7.69 -1.61
N PRO A 127 16.56 6.51 -2.19
CA PRO A 127 17.04 5.36 -1.41
C PRO A 127 18.47 5.51 -0.91
N LYS A 128 19.29 6.36 -1.55
CA LYS A 128 20.74 6.55 -1.28
C LYS A 128 21.19 6.76 0.17
N PRO A 129 20.43 7.40 1.09
CA PRO A 129 20.89 7.58 2.47
C PRO A 129 20.66 6.35 3.34
N PHE A 130 19.91 5.34 2.87
CA PHE A 130 19.57 4.13 3.63
C PHE A 130 20.18 2.85 3.06
N VAL A 131 20.72 2.90 1.82
CA VAL A 131 21.30 1.75 1.13
C VAL A 131 22.59 2.12 0.40
#